data_AF-M6WCS1-F1
#
_entry.id   AF-M6WCS1-F1
#
_cell.length_a   1.000
_cell.length_b   1.000
_cell.length_c   1.000
_cell.angle_alpha   90.00
_cell.angle_beta   90.00
_cell.angle_gamma   90.00
#
_symmetry.space_group_name_H-M   'P 1'
#
loop_
_entity.id
_entity.type
_entity.pdbx_description
1 polymer ?
#
loop_
_entity_poly.entity_id
_entity_poly.type
_entity_poly.pdbx_seq_one_letter_code
_entity_poly.pdbx_strand_id
1 'polypeptide(L)'
;MELYKGRLIAYSLGNFMGYRALSSKGIVGYSLVLEAEVDFQGKFVKGKIIPLQLDSASIPEFDPERKTIHLMKKLTKEDFPGKGPKIADDGTILP
;
A
#
# COMPACT_ATOMS: atom_id res chain seq x y z
N MET A 1 0.33 3.26 6.83
CA MET A 1 0.23 1.97 7.52
C MET A 1 0.81 2.10 8.91
N GLU A 2 0.27 1.39 9.88
CA GLU A 2 0.73 1.43 11.28
C GLU A 2 1.11 0.03 11.75
N LEU A 3 2.05 -0.05 12.70
CA LEU A 3 2.30 -1.21 13.53
C LEU A 3 1.86 -0.91 14.95
N TYR A 4 0.68 -1.42 15.30
CA TYR A 4 0.15 -1.26 16.65
C TYR A 4 0.29 -2.57 17.43
N LYS A 5 1.04 -2.54 18.53
CA LYS A 5 1.33 -3.75 19.35
C LYS A 5 1.85 -4.92 18.50
N GLY A 6 2.70 -4.63 17.51
CA GLY A 6 3.28 -5.61 16.59
C GLY A 6 2.31 -6.16 15.52
N ARG A 7 1.10 -5.60 15.40
CA ARG A 7 0.11 -5.98 14.38
C ARG A 7 0.04 -4.93 13.29
N LEU A 8 0.00 -5.37 12.04
CA LEU A 8 -0.15 -4.48 10.90
C LEU A 8 -1.58 -3.95 10.83
N ILE A 9 -1.71 -2.62 10.81
CA ILE A 9 -2.95 -1.93 10.45
C ILE A 9 -2.75 -1.35 9.05
N ALA A 10 -3.45 -1.95 8.10
CA ALA A 10 -3.51 -1.48 6.73
C ALA A 10 -4.61 -0.41 6.59
N TYR A 11 -4.25 0.73 6.00
CA TYR A 11 -5.14 1.87 5.80
C TYR A 11 -4.79 2.53 4.47
N SER A 12 -5.82 3.05 3.79
CA SER A 12 -5.69 3.77 2.51
C SER A 12 -4.92 3.00 1.44
N LEU A 13 -5.30 1.74 1.20
CA LEU A 13 -4.70 0.91 0.14
C LEU A 13 -5.17 1.29 -1.28
N GLY A 14 -5.97 2.36 -1.40
CA GLY A 14 -6.56 2.78 -2.66
C GLY A 14 -7.75 1.91 -3.07
N ASN A 15 -8.39 2.31 -4.17
CA ASN A 15 -9.43 1.49 -4.80
C ASN A 15 -8.77 0.46 -5.71
N PHE A 16 -9.29 -0.77 -5.74
CA PHE A 16 -8.69 -1.84 -6.53
C PHE A 16 -9.26 -1.93 -7.95
N MET A 17 -10.58 -2.03 -8.10
CA MET A 17 -11.24 -2.11 -9.40
C MET A 17 -12.66 -1.55 -9.29
N GLY A 18 -13.14 -0.89 -10.34
CA GLY A 18 -14.50 -0.36 -10.35
C GLY A 18 -15.06 -0.02 -11.72
N TYR A 19 -14.52 -0.60 -12.80
CA TYR A 19 -14.93 -0.43 -14.21
C TYR A 19 -15.73 0.86 -14.52
N ARG A 20 -15.01 1.91 -14.97
CA ARG A 20 -15.56 3.25 -15.26
C ARG A 20 -16.21 4.01 -14.08
N ALA A 21 -16.28 3.44 -12.88
CA ALA A 21 -16.84 4.12 -11.71
C ALA A 21 -15.79 4.84 -10.85
N LEU A 22 -14.49 4.60 -11.08
CA LEU A 22 -13.41 5.17 -10.28
C LEU A 22 -12.51 6.08 -11.11
N SER A 23 -12.12 7.22 -10.54
CA SER A 23 -11.16 8.11 -11.17
C SER A 23 -9.76 7.48 -11.19
N SER A 24 -9.09 7.52 -12.34
CA SER A 24 -7.66 7.22 -12.49
C SER A 24 -6.77 8.45 -12.45
N LYS A 25 -7.35 9.65 -12.26
CA LYS A 25 -6.58 10.90 -12.29
C LYS A 25 -5.94 11.19 -10.93
N GLY A 26 -4.62 11.35 -10.92
CA GLY A 26 -3.87 11.74 -9.73
C GLY A 26 -3.87 10.66 -8.65
N ILE A 27 -3.81 11.08 -7.38
CA ILE A 27 -3.60 10.18 -6.24
C ILE A 27 -4.67 9.09 -6.10
N VAL A 28 -5.91 9.35 -6.57
CA VAL A 28 -7.03 8.41 -6.49
C VAL A 28 -6.93 7.28 -7.53
N GLY A 29 -6.03 7.41 -8.51
CA GLY A 29 -5.68 6.35 -9.45
C GLY A 29 -4.59 5.40 -8.95
N TYR A 30 -3.97 5.67 -7.79
CA TYR A 30 -2.97 4.75 -7.23
C TYR A 30 -3.65 3.61 -6.48
N SER A 31 -3.15 2.39 -6.69
CA SER A 31 -3.71 1.16 -6.14
C SER A 31 -2.59 0.18 -5.80
N LEU A 32 -2.90 -0.90 -5.09
CA LEU A 32 -1.90 -1.91 -4.75
C LEU A 32 -2.52 -3.25 -4.41
N VAL A 33 -1.69 -4.29 -4.48
CA VAL A 33 -1.88 -5.51 -3.68
C VAL A 33 -0.92 -5.46 -2.51
N LEU A 34 -1.43 -5.74 -1.32
CA LEU A 34 -0.64 -5.88 -0.09
C LEU A 34 -0.53 -7.36 0.25
N GLU A 35 0.68 -7.90 0.15
CA GLU A 35 1.01 -9.19 0.74
C GLU A 35 1.50 -8.97 2.17
N ALA A 36 0.92 -9.69 3.13
CA ALA A 36 1.31 -9.60 4.54
C ALA A 36 1.46 -11.00 5.13
N GLU A 37 2.63 -11.25 5.70
CA GLU A 37 2.92 -12.46 6.45
C GLU A 37 2.79 -12.16 7.94
N VAL A 38 2.04 -13.01 8.64
CA VAL A 38 1.80 -12.92 10.09
C VAL A 38 2.15 -14.24 10.75
N ASP A 39 2.65 -14.19 11.98
CA ASP A 39 2.89 -15.38 12.78
C ASP A 39 1.58 -15.92 13.41
N PHE A 40 1.68 -17.05 14.11
CA PHE A 40 0.54 -17.69 14.77
C PHE A 40 -0.10 -16.85 15.91
N GLN A 41 0.57 -15.78 16.36
CA GLN A 41 0.05 -14.83 17.35
C GLN A 41 -0.55 -13.57 16.69
N GLY A 42 -0.53 -13.51 15.35
CA GLY A 42 -0.99 -12.38 14.55
C GLY A 42 0.02 -11.22 14.48
N LYS A 43 1.27 -11.43 14.88
CA LYS A 43 2.32 -10.41 14.75
C LYS A 43 2.76 -10.33 13.30
N PHE A 44 2.95 -9.11 12.81
CA PHE A 44 3.46 -8.86 11.47
C PHE A 44 4.93 -9.30 11.37
N VAL A 45 5.24 -10.12 10.36
CA VAL A 45 6.58 -10.67 10.09
C VAL A 45 7.26 -9.88 8.98
N LYS A 46 6.60 -9.78 7.82
CA LYS A 46 7.06 -9.04 6.64
C LYS A 46 5.90 -8.87 5.67
N GLY A 47 6.09 -8.05 4.65
CA GLY A 47 5.11 -7.90 3.59
C GLY A 47 5.71 -7.36 2.30
N LYS A 48 4.85 -7.22 1.29
CA LYS A 48 5.20 -6.65 -0.01
C LYS A 48 4.06 -5.76 -0.51
N ILE A 49 4.42 -4.57 -0.97
CA ILE A 49 3.56 -3.75 -1.81
C ILE A 49 3.85 -4.14 -3.24
N ILE A 50 2.84 -4.67 -3.92
CA ILE A 50 2.84 -4.82 -5.38
C ILE A 50 2.16 -3.56 -5.93
N PRO A 51 2.92 -2.63 -6.52
CA PRO A 51 2.41 -1.32 -6.89
C PRO A 51 1.54 -1.43 -8.14
N LEU A 52 0.34 -0.86 -8.06
CA LEU A 52 -0.61 -0.79 -9.16
C LEU A 52 -1.04 0.66 -9.39
N GLN A 53 -1.62 0.91 -10.55
CA GLN A 53 -2.36 2.12 -10.87
C GLN A 53 -3.61 1.74 -11.67
N LEU A 54 -4.63 2.59 -11.64
CA LEU A 54 -5.84 2.42 -12.43
C LEU A 54 -5.66 3.09 -13.78
N ASP A 55 -5.98 2.38 -14.85
CA ASP A 55 -6.03 2.94 -16.20
C ASP A 55 -7.28 3.83 -16.41
N SER A 56 -7.46 4.34 -17.64
CA SER A 56 -8.62 5.16 -17.98
C SER A 56 -9.97 4.43 -17.87
N ALA A 57 -9.97 3.10 -17.83
CA ALA A 57 -11.15 2.25 -17.65
C ALA A 57 -11.36 1.81 -16.19
N SER A 58 -10.56 2.32 -15.24
CA SER A 58 -10.55 1.89 -13.83
C SER A 58 -10.13 0.43 -13.62
N ILE A 59 -9.30 -0.10 -14.52
CA ILE A 59 -8.72 -1.44 -14.45
C ILE A 59 -7.30 -1.30 -13.86
N PRO A 60 -6.96 -2.08 -12.82
CA PRO A 60 -5.63 -2.07 -12.25
C PRO A 60 -4.58 -2.66 -13.21
N GLU A 61 -3.49 -1.92 -13.37
CA GLU A 61 -2.26 -2.32 -14.06
C GLU A 61 -1.06 -2.08 -13.14
N PHE A 62 0.10 -2.67 -13.45
CA PHE A 62 1.32 -2.40 -12.69
C PHE A 62 1.71 -0.93 -12.76
N ASP A 63 2.16 -0.37 -11.64
CA ASP A 63 2.77 0.96 -11.59
C ASP A 63 4.30 0.82 -11.69
N PRO A 64 4.88 0.94 -12.90
CA PRO A 64 6.32 0.74 -13.12
C PRO A 64 7.17 1.85 -12.50
N GLU A 65 6.57 3.03 -12.29
CA GLU A 65 7.23 4.19 -11.68
C GLU A 65 7.22 4.14 -10.15
N ARG A 66 6.55 3.14 -9.55
CA ARG A 66 6.47 2.91 -8.10
C ARG A 66 5.93 4.12 -7.33
N LYS A 67 5.13 4.96 -7.98
CA LYS A 67 4.43 6.10 -7.38
C LYS A 67 3.57 5.67 -6.20
N THR A 68 2.93 4.52 -6.28
CA THR A 68 2.13 3.95 -5.18
C THR A 68 3.00 3.61 -3.98
N ILE A 69 4.20 3.04 -4.15
CA ILE A 69 5.13 2.78 -3.04
C ILE A 69 5.54 4.09 -2.38
N HIS A 70 5.91 5.11 -3.17
CA HIS A 70 6.26 6.44 -2.64
C HIS A 70 5.10 7.08 -1.88
N LEU A 71 3.87 6.96 -2.39
CA LEU A 71 2.69 7.45 -1.68
C LEU A 71 2.51 6.73 -0.35
N MET A 72 2.60 5.40 -0.34
CA MET A 72 2.43 4.61 0.88
C MET A 72 3.49 4.94 1.94
N LYS A 73 4.74 5.19 1.52
CA LYS A 73 5.80 5.70 2.40
C LYS A 73 5.43 7.06 3.00
N LYS A 74 4.99 7.99 2.15
CA LYS A 74 4.61 9.35 2.56
C LYS A 74 3.47 9.31 3.58
N LEU A 75 2.34 8.67 3.25
CA LEU A 75 1.17 8.55 4.13
C LEU A 75 1.51 7.83 5.44
N THR A 76 2.32 6.76 5.36
CA THR A 76 2.77 6.06 6.57
C THR A 76 3.56 6.97 7.51
N LYS A 77 4.44 7.81 6.98
CA LYS A 77 5.25 8.73 7.77
C LYS A 77 4.43 9.91 8.32
N GLU A 78 3.50 10.44 7.52
CA GLU A 78 2.67 11.60 7.89
C GLU A 78 1.58 11.22 8.89
N ASP A 79 0.84 10.13 8.64
CA ASP A 79 -0.31 9.74 9.46
C ASP A 79 0.11 8.95 10.71
N PHE A 80 1.24 8.22 10.65
CA PHE A 80 1.74 7.39 11.74
C PHE A 80 3.23 7.65 12.07
N PRO A 81 3.60 8.87 12.50
CA PRO A 81 5.00 9.22 12.77
C PRO A 81 5.66 8.28 13.77
N GLY A 82 6.70 7.58 13.33
CA GLY A 82 7.47 6.63 14.17
C GLY A 82 6.74 5.34 14.53
N LYS A 83 5.52 5.11 14.01
CA LYS A 83 4.69 3.93 14.30
C LYS A 83 4.43 3.05 13.09
N GLY A 84 4.84 3.47 11.89
CA GLY A 84 4.68 2.69 10.67
C GLY A 84 5.75 1.61 10.48
N PRO A 85 5.47 0.58 9.67
CA PRO A 85 6.49 -0.36 9.23
C PRO A 85 7.53 0.33 8.32
N LYS A 86 8.71 -0.26 8.20
CA LYS A 86 9.71 0.16 7.22
C LYS A 86 9.31 -0.33 5.83
N ILE A 87 9.15 0.61 4.90
CA ILE A 87 8.83 0.31 3.50
C ILE A 87 10.06 0.66 2.65
N ALA A 88 10.60 -0.32 1.94
CA ALA A 88 11.73 -0.17 1.02
C ALA A 88 11.27 0.29 -0.38
N ASP A 89 12.20 0.76 -1.22
CA ASP A 89 11.90 1.30 -2.57
C ASP A 89 11.42 0.24 -3.56
N ASP A 90 11.63 -1.04 -3.24
CA ASP A 90 11.12 -2.18 -3.99
C ASP A 90 9.74 -2.65 -3.49
N GLY A 91 9.17 -1.97 -2.49
CA GLY A 91 7.89 -2.33 -1.88
C GLY A 91 8.01 -3.37 -0.76
N THR A 92 9.21 -3.85 -0.41
CA THR A 92 9.39 -4.74 0.74
C THR A 92 9.03 -4.02 2.05
N ILE A 93 8.23 -4.67 2.88
CA ILE A 93 7.77 -4.16 4.17
C ILE A 93 8.36 -5.01 5.29
N LEU A 94 8.98 -4.37 6.26
CA LEU A 94 9.47 -4.99 7.50
C LEU A 94 8.92 -4.25 8.71
N PRO A 95 8.83 -4.91 9.88
CA PRO A 95 8.52 -4.26 11.14
C PRO A 95 9.36 -3.00 11.41
#